data_AF-A0A3D1PBN6-F1
#
_entry.id   AF-A0A3D1PBN6-F1
#
_cell.length_a   1.000
_cell.length_b   1.000
_cell.length_c   1.000
_cell.angle_alpha   90.00
_cell.angle_beta   90.00
_cell.angle_gamma   90.00
#
_symmetry.space_group_name_H-M   'P 1'
#
loop_
_entity.id
_entity.type
_entity.pdbx_description
1 polymer ?
#
loop_
_entity_poly.entity_id
_entity_poly.type
_entity_poly.pdbx_seq_one_letter_code
_entity_poly.pdbx_strand_id
1 'polypeptide(L)'
;MTAIVAVEQIEKTFPLTGGGQYIALKGIDLQIQKGEFVSLIGHSGCGKSTLLNMVAGLDLPTEGVVTLEGHPITKPGPDRMVVFQNYSLLPWRTVRE
;
A
#
# COMPACT_ATOMS: atom_id res chain seq x y z
N MET A 1 20.69 1.00 -11.28
CA MET A 1 19.30 0.57 -11.53
C MET A 1 18.46 1.20 -10.43
N THR A 2 17.44 1.97 -10.79
CA THR A 2 16.59 2.68 -9.82
C THR A 2 15.38 1.81 -9.51
N ALA A 3 15.04 1.66 -8.23
CA ALA A 3 13.85 0.92 -7.82
C ALA A 3 12.60 1.53 -8.49
N ILE A 4 11.68 0.69 -8.95
CA ILE A 4 10.40 1.15 -9.50
C ILE A 4 9.46 1.57 -8.38
N VAL A 5 9.47 0.86 -7.25
CA VAL A 5 8.77 1.26 -6.02
C VAL A 5 9.78 1.34 -4.88
N ALA A 6 9.76 2.43 -4.13
CA ALA A 6 10.53 2.55 -2.89
C ALA A 6 9.62 2.97 -1.73
N VAL A 7 9.77 2.29 -0.61
CA VAL A 7 9.12 2.51 0.68
C VAL A 7 10.26 2.88 1.63
N GLU A 8 10.21 4.07 2.22
CA GLU A 8 11.32 4.62 3.01
C GLU A 8 10.80 5.08 4.37
N GLN A 9 11.28 4.40 5.42
CA GLN A 9 10.96 4.68 6.82
C GLN A 9 9.45 4.84 7.10
N ILE A 10 8.63 3.99 6.47
CA ILE A 10 7.17 4.13 6.60
C ILE A 10 6.71 3.75 8.00
N GLU A 11 5.99 4.67 8.63
CA GLU A 11 5.18 4.42 9.81
C GLU A 11 3.69 4.66 9.50
N LYS A 12 2.84 3.83 10.11
CA LYS A 12 1.39 4.04 10.06
C LYS A 12 0.79 3.84 11.43
N THR A 13 0.18 4.90 11.93
CA THR A 13 -0.45 4.94 13.24
C THR A 13 -1.92 5.31 13.09
N PHE A 14 -2.79 4.50 13.70
CA PHE A 14 -4.23 4.74 13.73
C PHE A 14 -4.66 5.25 15.10
N PRO A 15 -5.52 6.29 15.17
CA PRO A 15 -6.10 6.70 16.44
C PRO A 15 -7.11 5.65 16.92
N LEU A 16 -7.09 5.36 18.22
CA LEU A 16 -8.04 4.46 18.87
C LEU A 16 -9.16 5.27 19.54
N THR A 17 -10.37 4.74 19.49
CA THR A 17 -11.52 5.25 20.25
C THR A 17 -11.20 5.18 21.74
N GLY A 18 -11.02 6.35 22.37
CA GLY A 18 -10.60 6.46 23.78
C GLY A 18 -9.28 7.18 24.03
N GLY A 19 -8.61 7.70 22.99
CA GLY A 19 -7.45 8.59 23.14
C GLY A 19 -6.08 7.91 23.07
N GLY A 20 -6.02 6.68 22.55
CA GLY A 20 -4.77 5.95 22.28
C GLY A 20 -4.37 5.96 20.81
N GLN A 21 -3.22 5.35 20.52
CA GLN A 21 -2.71 5.15 19.17
C GLN A 21 -2.32 3.69 18.96
N TYR A 22 -2.59 3.16 17.77
CA TYR A 22 -2.19 1.81 17.33
C TYR A 22 -1.20 1.93 16.18
N ILE A 23 0.04 1.49 16.42
CA ILE A 23 1.09 1.47 15.40
C ILE A 23 0.92 0.20 14.57
N ALA A 24 0.43 0.34 13.34
CA ALA A 24 0.22 -0.77 12.42
C ALA A 24 1.48 -1.11 11.64
N LEU A 25 2.29 -0.11 11.27
CA LEU A 25 3.59 -0.27 10.61
C LEU A 25 4.59 0.65 11.30
N LYS A 26 5.83 0.18 11.45
CA LYS A 26 6.91 0.91 12.12
C LYS A 26 8.22 0.70 11.39
N GLY A 27 8.80 1.78 10.85
CA GLY A 27 10.11 1.79 10.19
C GLY A 27 10.24 0.77 9.06
N ILE A 28 9.29 0.75 8.13
CA ILE A 28 9.33 -0.18 6.99
C ILE A 28 10.16 0.42 5.85
N ASP A 29 11.21 -0.30 5.44
CA ASP A 29 11.95 -0.04 4.20
C ASP A 29 11.78 -1.20 3.22
N LEU A 30 11.49 -0.88 1.97
CA LEU A 30 11.36 -1.86 0.88
C LEU A 30 11.68 -1.20 -0.45
N GLN A 31 12.46 -1.88 -1.28
CA GLN A 31 12.71 -1.49 -2.66
C GLN A 31 12.31 -2.64 -3.59
N ILE A 32 11.52 -2.33 -4.62
CA ILE A 32 11.08 -3.28 -5.63
C ILE A 32 11.65 -2.83 -6.96
N GLN A 33 12.28 -3.74 -7.70
CA GLN A 33 12.84 -3.47 -9.02
C GLN A 33 11.82 -3.73 -10.14
N LYS A 34 12.04 -3.14 -11.30
CA LYS A 34 11.16 -3.35 -12.46
C LYS A 34 11.17 -4.82 -12.89
N GLY A 35 9.98 -5.41 -13.02
CA GLY A 35 9.79 -6.81 -13.40
C GLY A 35 9.94 -7.81 -12.25
N GLU A 36 10.18 -7.32 -11.02
CA GLU A 36 10.24 -8.17 -9.84
C GLU A 36 8.82 -8.60 -9.41
N PHE A 37 8.69 -9.85 -8.97
CA PHE A 37 7.48 -10.37 -8.37
C PHE A 37 7.71 -10.60 -6.88
N VAL A 38 6.99 -9.84 -6.04
CA VAL A 38 7.17 -9.83 -4.59
C VAL A 38 5.91 -10.32 -3.89
N SER A 39 6.09 -11.12 -2.84
CA SER A 39 5.00 -11.59 -1.98
C SER A 39 5.21 -11.12 -0.54
N LEU A 40 4.17 -10.56 0.06
CA LEU A 40 4.15 -10.16 1.47
C LEU A 40 3.48 -11.27 2.30
N ILE A 41 4.22 -11.89 3.23
CA ILE A 41 3.74 -13.01 4.06
C ILE A 41 3.77 -12.61 5.54
N GLY A 42 2.74 -13.00 6.29
CA GLY A 42 2.64 -12.75 7.73
C GLY A 42 1.23 -13.05 8.25
N HIS A 43 1.08 -13.15 9.57
CA HIS A 43 -0.21 -13.43 10.21
C HIS A 43 -1.27 -12.35 9.92
N SER A 44 -2.55 -12.66 10.12
CA SER A 44 -3.61 -11.65 10.00
C SER A 44 -3.36 -10.49 10.97
N GLY A 45 -3.60 -9.25 10.53
CA GLY A 45 -3.36 -8.04 11.33
C GLY A 45 -1.92 -7.53 11.37
N CYS A 46 -0.94 -8.16 10.72
CA CYS A 46 0.46 -7.69 10.75
C CYS A 46 0.77 -6.47 9.82
N GLY A 47 -0.25 -5.81 9.25
CA GLY A 47 -0.06 -4.61 8.43
C GLY A 47 0.16 -4.80 6.91
N LYS A 48 0.10 -6.03 6.38
CA LYS A 48 0.29 -6.29 4.92
C LYS A 48 -0.64 -5.47 4.03
N SER A 49 -1.95 -5.53 4.30
CA SER A 49 -2.95 -4.81 3.53
C SER A 49 -2.79 -3.30 3.68
N THR A 50 -2.35 -2.85 4.86
CA THR A 50 -2.02 -1.44 5.12
C THR A 50 -0.86 -0.98 4.22
N LEU A 51 0.22 -1.76 4.13
CA LEU A 51 1.33 -1.47 3.24
C LEU A 51 0.92 -1.48 1.77
N LEU A 52 0.15 -2.48 1.32
CA LEU A 52 -0.36 -2.55 -0.05
C LEU A 52 -1.26 -1.36 -0.40
N ASN A 53 -2.11 -0.91 0.52
CA ASN A 53 -2.97 0.26 0.33
C ASN A 53 -2.14 1.54 0.16
N MET A 54 -1.02 1.68 0.87
CA MET A 54 -0.11 2.82 0.70
C MET A 54 0.61 2.79 -0.64
N VAL A 55 1.09 1.62 -1.09
CA VAL A 55 1.66 1.46 -2.44
C VAL A 55 0.63 1.77 -3.53
N ALA A 56 -0.64 1.42 -3.30
CA ALA A 56 -1.73 1.77 -4.20
C ALA A 56 -2.13 3.27 -4.15
N GLY A 57 -1.70 4.00 -3.12
CA GLY A 57 -2.12 5.37 -2.84
C GLY A 57 -3.53 5.50 -2.26
N LEU A 58 -4.15 4.39 -1.83
CA LEU A 58 -5.48 4.37 -1.21
C LEU A 58 -5.46 4.82 0.27
N ASP A 59 -4.29 4.72 0.90
CA ASP A 59 -4.02 5.26 2.23
C ASP A 59 -2.64 5.93 2.21
N LEU A 60 -2.38 6.82 3.16
CA LEU A 60 -1.11 7.53 3.28
C LEU A 60 -0.40 7.14 4.58
N PRO A 61 0.94 7.10 4.59
CA PRO A 61 1.68 6.91 5.82
C PRO A 61 1.45 8.06 6.81
N THR A 62 1.64 7.78 8.09
CA THR A 62 1.75 8.82 9.11
C THR A 62 3.11 9.51 9.02
N GLU A 63 4.18 8.73 8.78
CA GLU A 63 5.54 9.20 8.57
C GLU A 63 6.24 8.38 7.47
N GLY A 64 7.26 8.97 6.84
CA GLY A 64 7.98 8.35 5.71
C GLY A 64 7.32 8.61 4.36
N VAL A 65 7.80 7.95 3.32
CA VAL A 65 7.33 8.15 1.94
C VAL A 65 7.30 6.84 1.14
N VAL A 66 6.29 6.73 0.28
CA VAL A 66 6.25 5.71 -0.77
C VAL A 66 6.37 6.42 -2.12
N THR A 67 7.25 5.95 -2.98
CA THR A 67 7.46 6.50 -4.32
C THR A 67 7.26 5.44 -5.40
N LEU A 68 6.75 5.88 -6.56
CA LEU A 68 6.72 5.11 -7.80
C LEU A 68 7.58 5.86 -8.83
N GLU A 69 8.59 5.20 -9.39
CA GLU A 69 9.54 5.78 -10.34
C GLU A 69 10.14 7.10 -9.83
N GLY A 70 10.45 7.16 -8.53
CA GLY A 70 11.01 8.34 -7.85
C GLY A 70 9.98 9.44 -7.52
N HIS A 71 8.72 9.29 -7.89
CA HIS A 71 7.66 10.26 -7.61
C HIS A 71 6.84 9.84 -6.38
N PRO A 72 6.62 10.72 -5.38
CA PRO A 72 5.79 10.40 -4.22
C PRO A 72 4.36 10.01 -4.60
N ILE A 73 3.89 8.91 -4.00
CA ILE A 73 2.51 8.47 -4.13
C ILE A 73 1.66 9.22 -3.10
N THR A 74 0.77 10.08 -3.59
CA THR A 74 -0.11 10.90 -2.74
C THR A 74 -1.59 10.55 -2.89
N LYS A 75 -1.93 9.77 -3.92
CA LYS A 75 -3.29 9.32 -4.24
C LYS A 75 -3.27 8.13 -5.20
N PRO A 76 -4.40 7.42 -5.39
CA PRO A 76 -4.53 6.41 -6.42
C PRO A 76 -4.41 7.04 -7.80
N GLY A 77 -3.88 6.30 -8.77
CA GLY A 77 -3.68 6.76 -10.13
C GLY A 77 -3.75 5.62 -11.15
N PRO A 78 -3.95 5.93 -12.43
CA PRO A 78 -4.09 4.94 -13.51
C PRO A 78 -2.79 4.18 -13.81
N ASP A 79 -1.67 4.65 -13.26
CA ASP A 79 -0.35 4.03 -13.27
C ASP A 79 -0.25 2.77 -12.39
N ARG A 80 -1.29 2.47 -11.59
CA ARG A 80 -1.33 1.34 -10.66
C ARG A 80 -2.69 0.64 -10.71
N MET A 81 -2.69 -0.69 -10.71
CA MET A 81 -3.90 -1.51 -10.63
C MET A 81 -3.94 -2.27 -9.31
N VAL A 82 -5.10 -2.31 -8.66
CA VAL A 82 -5.34 -3.08 -7.44
C VAL A 82 -6.41 -4.12 -7.70
N VAL A 83 -6.15 -5.35 -7.27
CA VAL A 83 -7.14 -6.43 -7.22
C VAL A 83 -7.36 -6.77 -5.76
N PHE A 84 -8.60 -6.64 -5.30
CA PHE A 84 -8.98 -6.88 -3.91
C PHE A 84 -9.35 -8.35 -3.69
N GLN A 85 -9.26 -8.79 -2.44
CA GLN A 85 -9.71 -10.13 -2.03
C GLN A 85 -11.23 -10.30 -2.20
N ASN A 86 -12.01 -9.27 -1.86
CA ASN A 86 -13.43 -9.24 -2.18
C ASN A 86 -13.61 -8.77 -3.63
N TYR A 87 -14.58 -9.36 -4.32
CA TYR A 87 -14.87 -9.03 -5.71
C TYR A 87 -15.45 -7.61 -5.79
N SER A 88 -14.59 -6.60 -5.94
CA SER A 88 -14.94 -5.19 -6.18
C SER A 88 -15.45 -4.97 -7.61
N LEU A 89 -16.21 -5.93 -8.14
CA LEU A 89 -16.80 -5.89 -9.47
C LEU A 89 -18.10 -5.09 -9.44
N LEU A 90 -18.48 -4.56 -10.60
CA LEU A 90 -19.77 -3.91 -10.78
C LEU A 90 -20.82 -4.99 -11.10
N PRO A 91 -21.72 -5.36 -10.16
CA PRO A 91 -22.60 -6.51 -10.34
C PRO A 91 -23.62 -6.34 -11.49
N TRP A 92 -23.76 -5.13 -12.02
CA TRP A 92 -24.63 -4.79 -13.15
C TRP A 92 -23.90 -4.71 -14.50
N ARG A 93 -22.60 -5.02 -14.56
CA ARG A 93 -21.82 -5.07 -15.80
C ARG A 93 -21.52 -6.51 -16.19
N THR A 94 -21.39 -6.77 -17.49
CA THR A 94 -20.87 -8.05 -17.99
C THR A 94 -19.34 -8.06 -17.94
N VAL A 95 -18.71 -9.24 -17.98
CA VAL A 95 -17.22 -9.36 -17.96
C VAL A 95 -16.53 -8.60 -19.11
N ARG A 96 -17.23 -8.41 -20.23
CA ARG A 96 -16.72 -7.66 -21.39
C ARG A 96 -16.67 -6.16 -21.14
N GLU A 97 -17.53 -5.63 -20.28
CA GLU A 97 -17.79 -4.21 -20.05
C GLU A 97 -17.17 -3.70 -18.75
#